data_AF-A0A4P9VH52-F1
#
_entry.id   AF-A0A4P9VH52-F1
#
_cell.length_a   1.000
_cell.length_b   1.000
_cell.length_c   1.000
_cell.angle_alpha   90.00
_cell.angle_beta   90.00
_cell.angle_gamma   90.00
#
_symmetry.space_group_name_H-M   'P 1'
#
loop_
_entity.id
_entity.type
_entity.pdbx_description
1 polymer ?
#
loop_
_entity_poly.entity_id
_entity_poly.type
_entity_poly.pdbx_seq_one_letter_code
_entity_poly.pdbx_strand_id
1 'polypeptide(L)'
;MTTQYLIKRGDTLTTIAKKYNLSLNQLIAANPHLAKNPDLIYAGDTLLIPDTNERETNVSNVKTTSVNITPIKAKHTSETQIKASPENHADYYQTAANQLDVDRAAVKAVADVESCGKAFIAKHKPAILFEAHIFSRLTQHQYDEAYPHLSSRKWNPKLYKGGLKEYDRLAEAKLLNETEALKSASWGKFQIMGFNYQLAGFKTINDFVAAMCNSEEAQLMAFVSFIQAHKSMLQALRNHDWAKFAKCYNGPAYAKNRYDSKLAAAYQQALRA
;
A
#
# COMPACT_ATOMS: atom_id res chain seq x y z
N MET A 1 4.07 29.90 -15.69
CA MET A 1 2.99 29.50 -14.77
C MET A 1 3.05 27.97 -14.64
N THR A 2 2.23 27.35 -13.79
CA THR A 2 2.12 25.88 -13.72
C THR A 2 0.72 25.46 -14.15
N THR A 3 0.64 24.53 -15.10
CA THR A 3 -0.63 23.95 -15.58
C THR A 3 -0.88 22.61 -14.91
N GLN A 4 -2.11 22.34 -14.51
CA GLN A 4 -2.50 21.05 -13.96
C GLN A 4 -2.83 20.06 -15.09
N TYR A 5 -2.28 18.85 -15.02
CA TYR A 5 -2.56 17.77 -15.96
C TYR A 5 -3.19 16.58 -15.24
N LEU A 6 -4.40 16.19 -15.66
CA LEU A 6 -5.04 14.97 -15.20
C LEU A 6 -4.41 13.77 -15.91
N ILE A 7 -3.71 12.93 -15.15
CA ILE A 7 -3.06 11.73 -15.66
C ILE A 7 -4.12 10.77 -16.20
N LYS A 8 -3.90 10.23 -17.39
CA LYS A 8 -4.81 9.30 -18.05
C LYS A 8 -4.29 7.87 -17.99
N ARG A 9 -5.17 6.90 -18.23
CA ARG A 9 -4.78 5.48 -18.30
C ARG A 9 -3.75 5.28 -19.41
N GLY A 10 -2.60 4.71 -19.05
CA GLY A 10 -1.48 4.46 -19.97
C GLY A 10 -0.45 5.59 -20.02
N ASP A 11 -0.67 6.69 -19.29
CA ASP A 11 0.36 7.71 -19.13
C ASP A 11 1.50 7.20 -18.22
N THR A 12 2.73 7.59 -18.54
CA THR A 12 3.90 7.49 -17.67
C THR A 12 4.52 8.87 -17.53
N LEU A 13 5.35 9.11 -16.52
CA LEU A 13 6.03 10.40 -16.41
C LEU A 13 6.84 10.72 -17.68
N THR A 14 7.41 9.71 -18.33
CA THR A 14 8.14 9.87 -19.58
C THR A 14 7.24 10.28 -20.74
N THR A 15 6.05 9.68 -20.89
CA THR A 15 5.13 10.05 -21.97
C THR A 15 4.54 11.45 -21.75
N ILE A 16 4.26 11.81 -20.50
CA ILE A 16 3.78 13.15 -20.14
C ILE A 16 4.89 14.20 -20.32
N ALA A 17 6.11 13.95 -19.82
CA ALA A 17 7.24 14.86 -19.99
C ALA A 17 7.50 15.15 -21.47
N LYS A 18 7.52 14.10 -22.31
CA LYS A 18 7.67 14.23 -23.75
C LYS A 18 6.54 15.05 -24.40
N LYS A 19 5.29 14.83 -23.97
CA LYS A 19 4.13 15.57 -24.48
C LYS A 19 4.22 17.08 -24.22
N TYR A 20 4.84 17.47 -23.11
CA TYR A 20 5.01 18.86 -22.70
C TYR A 20 6.41 19.42 -22.98
N ASN A 21 7.25 18.72 -23.77
CA ASN A 21 8.63 19.11 -24.06
C ASN A 21 9.49 19.36 -22.81
N LEU A 22 9.25 18.61 -21.74
CA LEU A 22 10.01 18.66 -20.49
C LEU A 22 10.99 17.48 -20.40
N SER A 23 12.13 17.69 -19.74
CA SER A 23 12.90 16.56 -19.20
C SER A 23 12.16 15.93 -18.02
N LEU A 24 12.41 14.64 -17.78
CA LEU A 24 11.87 13.94 -16.61
C LEU A 24 12.24 14.66 -15.30
N ASN A 25 13.46 15.20 -15.23
CA ASN A 25 13.93 15.95 -14.05
C ASN A 25 13.16 17.25 -13.83
N GLN A 26 12.83 18.00 -14.88
CA GLN A 26 11.99 19.21 -14.77
C GLN A 26 10.58 18.87 -14.27
N LEU A 27 10.02 17.77 -14.77
CA LEU A 27 8.70 17.30 -14.34
C LEU A 27 8.70 16.80 -12.88
N ILE A 28 9.75 16.09 -12.45
CA ILE A 28 9.94 15.66 -11.05
C ILE A 28 10.19 16.86 -10.13
N ALA A 29 10.97 17.85 -10.57
CA ALA A 29 11.24 19.06 -9.78
C ALA A 29 9.95 19.85 -9.47
N ALA A 30 9.00 19.88 -10.41
CA ALA A 30 7.68 20.44 -10.19
C ALA A 30 6.75 19.55 -9.33
N ASN A 31 7.09 18.27 -9.14
CA ASN A 31 6.31 17.29 -8.39
C ASN A 31 7.20 16.50 -7.40
N PRO A 32 7.75 17.15 -6.34
CA PRO A 32 8.79 16.55 -5.49
C PRO A 32 8.39 15.26 -4.77
N HIS A 33 7.08 15.03 -4.58
CA HIS A 33 6.55 13.80 -4.02
C HIS A 33 6.85 12.56 -4.89
N LEU A 34 7.10 12.76 -6.19
CA LEU A 34 7.48 11.71 -7.15
C LEU A 34 9.00 11.45 -7.18
N ALA A 35 9.82 12.30 -6.57
CA ALA A 35 11.28 12.19 -6.63
C ALA A 35 11.82 10.89 -6.01
N LYS A 36 11.08 10.30 -5.08
CA LYS A 36 11.43 9.02 -4.46
C LYS A 36 11.05 7.81 -5.33
N ASN A 37 10.00 7.93 -6.16
CA ASN A 37 9.46 6.85 -6.99
C ASN A 37 8.78 7.44 -8.25
N PRO A 38 9.55 7.79 -9.29
CA PRO A 38 9.03 8.50 -10.47
C PRO A 38 8.08 7.67 -11.34
N ASP A 39 8.11 6.34 -11.23
CA ASP A 39 7.17 5.48 -11.97
C ASP A 39 5.77 5.39 -11.33
N LEU A 40 5.56 6.04 -10.18
CA LEU A 40 4.37 5.94 -9.35
C LEU A 40 3.37 7.06 -9.65
N ILE A 41 2.89 7.15 -10.89
CA ILE A 41 1.78 8.04 -11.25
C ILE A 41 0.54 7.24 -11.64
N TYR A 42 -0.66 7.72 -11.26
CA TYR A 42 -1.91 7.00 -11.53
C TYR A 42 -2.88 7.83 -12.35
N ALA A 43 -3.64 7.15 -13.22
CA ALA A 43 -4.74 7.77 -13.93
C ALA A 43 -5.75 8.35 -12.93
N GLY A 44 -6.12 9.61 -13.12
CA GLY A 44 -6.96 10.37 -12.19
C GLY A 44 -6.17 11.24 -11.21
N ASP A 45 -4.87 11.06 -11.06
CA ASP A 45 -4.02 11.97 -10.28
C ASP A 45 -3.72 13.24 -11.09
N THR A 46 -3.49 14.34 -10.37
CA THR A 46 -3.10 15.62 -10.97
C THR A 46 -1.59 15.79 -10.90
N LEU A 47 -0.98 16.04 -12.06
CA LEU A 47 0.43 16.35 -12.21
C LEU A 47 0.62 17.85 -12.49
N LEU A 48 1.56 18.49 -11.80
CA LEU A 48 1.93 19.88 -12.08
C LEU A 48 2.90 19.94 -13.25
N ILE A 49 2.53 20.66 -14.30
CA ILE A 49 3.35 20.89 -15.50
C ILE A 49 3.92 22.31 -15.45
N PRO A 50 5.24 22.50 -15.30
CA PRO A 50 5.87 23.82 -15.35
C PRO A 50 5.85 24.38 -16.79
N ASP A 51 5.54 25.67 -16.95
CA ASP A 51 5.74 26.36 -18.24
C ASP A 51 7.24 26.58 -18.47
N THR A 52 7.77 25.96 -19.52
CA THR A 52 9.10 26.30 -20.04
C THR A 52 9.00 27.43 -21.04
N ASN A 53 8.74 28.64 -20.55
CA ASN A 53 8.93 29.88 -21.31
C ASN A 53 10.06 30.74 -20.71
N GLU A 54 11.08 30.09 -20.14
CA GLU A 54 12.34 30.75 -19.84
C GLU A 54 13.52 29.96 -20.41
N ARG A 55 14.33 30.72 -21.14
CA ARG A 55 15.38 30.34 -22.09
C ARG A 55 16.39 29.33 -21.55
N GLU A 56 16.74 28.38 -22.41
CA GLU A 56 18.02 27.70 -22.41
C GLU A 56 19.18 28.70 -22.32
N THR A 57 20.02 28.57 -21.30
CA THR A 57 21.43 28.98 -21.40
C THR A 57 22.28 27.72 -21.38
N ASN A 58 22.62 27.27 -22.60
CA ASN A 58 23.90 26.70 -23.02
C ASN A 58 24.80 26.09 -21.93
N VAL A 59 24.94 24.76 -21.95
CA VAL A 59 26.28 24.13 -22.08
C VAL A 59 26.15 22.85 -22.93
N SER A 60 26.16 23.01 -24.25
CA SER A 60 26.66 21.99 -25.17
C SER A 60 28.01 22.47 -25.68
N ASN A 61 29.10 21.93 -25.13
CA ASN A 61 30.33 21.86 -25.90
C ASN A 61 31.06 20.56 -25.54
N VAL A 62 30.73 19.54 -26.31
CA VAL A 62 31.51 18.31 -26.41
C VAL A 62 32.78 18.65 -27.19
N LYS A 63 33.95 18.46 -26.55
CA LYS A 63 35.17 18.09 -27.27
C LYS A 63 35.54 16.68 -26.86
N THR A 64 35.31 15.78 -27.81
CA THR A 64 35.84 14.42 -27.87
C THR A 64 37.36 14.47 -27.82
N THR A 65 37.97 13.74 -26.88
CA THR A 65 39.37 13.31 -27.02
C THR A 65 39.46 11.84 -26.64
N SER A 66 39.65 11.01 -27.65
CA SER A 66 39.93 9.58 -27.53
C SER A 66 41.34 9.38 -26.96
N VAL A 67 41.49 8.58 -25.91
CA VAL A 67 42.79 8.04 -25.50
C VAL A 67 42.72 6.52 -25.52
N ASN A 68 43.52 5.96 -26.42
CA ASN A 68 43.87 4.54 -26.52
C ASN A 68 44.61 4.07 -25.27
N ILE A 69 44.14 3.02 -24.62
CA ILE A 69 45.01 2.12 -23.84
C ILE A 69 44.64 0.67 -24.17
N THR A 70 45.61 -0.02 -24.77
CA THR A 70 45.64 -1.44 -25.18
C THR A 70 45.70 -2.36 -23.93
N PRO A 71 45.24 -3.62 -24.00
CA PRO A 71 44.95 -4.44 -22.82
C PRO A 71 46.17 -5.19 -22.28
N ILE A 72 46.32 -5.22 -20.95
CA ILE A 72 47.26 -6.12 -20.25
C ILE A 72 46.52 -7.42 -19.90
N LYS A 73 47.10 -8.55 -20.33
CA LYS A 73 46.62 -9.90 -20.09
C LYS A 73 47.26 -10.49 -18.83
N ALA A 74 46.47 -11.30 -18.13
CA ALA A 74 46.80 -12.36 -17.16
C ALA A 74 47.04 -11.98 -15.68
N LYS A 75 46.17 -12.49 -14.80
CA LYS A 75 46.41 -13.81 -14.20
C LYS A 75 45.12 -14.42 -13.66
N HIS A 76 45.06 -15.73 -13.90
CA HIS A 76 44.04 -16.68 -13.51
C HIS A 76 44.17 -16.95 -12.00
N THR A 77 43.09 -16.73 -11.25
CA THR A 77 42.89 -17.39 -9.95
C THR A 77 41.44 -17.82 -9.89
N SER A 78 41.29 -19.13 -9.76
CA SER A 78 40.09 -19.95 -9.73
C SER A 78 38.95 -19.39 -8.87
N GLU A 79 37.85 -19.04 -9.52
CA GLU A 79 36.54 -18.86 -8.87
C GLU A 79 35.99 -20.24 -8.51
N THR A 80 36.02 -20.55 -7.22
CA THR A 80 35.17 -21.61 -6.69
C THR A 80 33.73 -21.09 -6.78
N GLN A 81 32.89 -21.80 -7.52
CA GLN A 81 31.47 -21.51 -7.65
C GLN A 81 30.79 -21.51 -6.27
N ILE A 82 30.62 -20.34 -5.68
CA ILE A 82 29.59 -20.15 -4.66
C ILE A 82 28.27 -20.14 -5.41
N LYS A 83 27.56 -21.27 -5.36
CA LYS A 83 26.13 -21.29 -5.69
C LYS A 83 25.47 -20.21 -4.82
N ALA A 84 24.95 -19.17 -5.46
CA ALA A 84 24.07 -18.21 -4.81
C ALA A 84 22.90 -19.01 -4.21
N SER A 85 22.92 -19.15 -2.89
CA SER A 85 21.76 -19.54 -2.10
C SER A 85 20.69 -18.47 -2.31
N PRO A 86 19.40 -18.83 -2.46
CA PRO A 86 18.33 -17.86 -2.58
C PRO A 86 18.35 -16.92 -1.38
N GLU A 87 18.10 -15.66 -1.68
CA GLU A 87 18.31 -14.49 -0.84
C GLU A 87 17.64 -14.58 0.54
N ASN A 88 18.37 -14.15 1.57
CA ASN A 88 17.91 -13.89 2.94
C ASN A 88 16.64 -13.02 2.92
N HIS A 89 15.46 -13.63 2.86
CA HIS A 89 14.23 -12.98 3.29
C HIS A 89 14.29 -12.93 4.81
N ALA A 90 14.42 -11.73 5.39
CA ALA A 90 14.19 -11.56 6.82
C ALA A 90 12.84 -12.22 7.15
N ASP A 91 12.81 -13.08 8.17
CA ASP A 91 11.56 -13.69 8.63
C ASP A 91 10.71 -12.59 9.28
N TYR A 92 9.95 -11.87 8.44
CA TYR A 92 9.12 -10.76 8.87
C TYR A 92 8.04 -11.21 9.88
N TYR A 93 7.69 -12.50 9.92
CA TYR A 93 6.86 -13.04 11.00
C TYR A 93 7.60 -13.07 12.33
N GLN A 94 8.89 -13.38 12.34
CA GLN A 94 9.72 -13.28 13.55
C GLN A 94 9.87 -11.82 14.00
N THR A 95 10.06 -10.88 13.07
CA THR A 95 10.09 -9.44 13.39
C THR A 95 8.77 -8.99 14.01
N ALA A 96 7.63 -9.36 13.41
CA ALA A 96 6.30 -9.08 13.94
C ALA A 96 6.09 -9.70 15.34
N ALA A 97 6.54 -10.94 15.53
CA ALA A 97 6.44 -11.66 16.79
C ALA A 97 7.18 -10.94 17.91
N ASN A 98 8.42 -10.50 17.63
CA ASN A 98 9.23 -9.73 18.56
C ASN A 98 8.58 -8.39 18.94
N GLN A 99 7.96 -7.68 17.98
CA GLN A 99 7.28 -6.41 18.25
C GLN A 99 6.02 -6.58 19.13
N LEU A 100 5.29 -7.67 18.92
CA LEU A 100 4.08 -7.98 19.69
C LEU A 100 4.38 -8.69 21.01
N ASP A 101 5.61 -9.16 21.24
CA ASP A 101 6.00 -10.03 22.36
C ASP A 101 5.13 -11.28 22.42
N VAL A 102 5.09 -12.00 21.28
CA VAL A 102 4.36 -13.26 21.10
C VAL A 102 5.25 -14.25 20.37
N ASP A 103 4.87 -15.52 20.35
CA ASP A 103 5.56 -16.49 19.53
C ASP A 103 5.24 -16.31 18.02
N ARG A 104 6.16 -16.76 17.16
CA ARG A 104 6.02 -16.66 15.70
C ARG A 104 4.77 -17.39 15.17
N ALA A 105 4.38 -18.49 15.81
CA ALA A 105 3.22 -19.27 15.39
C ALA A 105 1.92 -18.50 15.60
N ALA A 106 1.83 -17.66 16.65
CA ALA A 106 0.68 -16.79 16.88
C ALA A 106 0.51 -15.76 15.74
N VAL A 107 1.59 -15.11 15.31
CA VAL A 107 1.54 -14.16 14.18
C VAL A 107 1.13 -14.87 12.89
N LYS A 108 1.69 -16.05 12.62
CA LYS A 108 1.36 -16.84 11.44
C LYS A 108 -0.10 -17.29 11.45
N ALA A 109 -0.61 -17.75 12.59
CA ALA A 109 -2.00 -18.15 12.76
C ALA A 109 -2.98 -17.00 12.48
N VAL A 110 -2.69 -15.82 13.03
CA VAL A 110 -3.50 -14.62 12.75
C VAL A 110 -3.41 -14.25 11.27
N ALA A 111 -2.21 -14.27 10.67
CA ALA A 111 -2.05 -13.95 9.27
C ALA A 111 -2.74 -14.94 8.33
N ASP A 112 -2.80 -16.22 8.67
CA ASP A 112 -3.47 -17.24 7.87
C ASP A 112 -4.99 -17.11 7.94
N VAL A 113 -5.54 -16.72 9.10
CA VAL A 113 -7.00 -16.66 9.33
C VAL A 113 -7.61 -15.31 9.00
N GLU A 114 -6.91 -14.21 9.31
CA GLU A 114 -7.43 -12.84 9.14
C GLU A 114 -7.09 -12.25 7.77
N SER A 115 -6.23 -12.93 7.00
CA SER A 115 -5.97 -12.55 5.62
C SER A 115 -7.22 -12.75 4.75
N CYS A 116 -7.56 -11.74 3.93
CA CYS A 116 -8.55 -11.90 2.87
C CYS A 116 -8.04 -12.73 1.67
N GLY A 117 -6.94 -13.47 1.85
CA GLY A 117 -6.26 -14.27 0.84
C GLY A 117 -5.21 -13.45 0.09
N LYS A 118 -5.64 -12.71 -0.94
CA LYS A 118 -4.72 -11.98 -1.83
C LYS A 118 -4.40 -10.60 -1.26
N ALA A 119 -3.13 -10.37 -0.92
CA ALA A 119 -2.63 -9.05 -0.53
C ALA A 119 -2.74 -8.02 -1.66
N PHE A 120 -2.49 -8.46 -2.90
CA PHE A 120 -2.56 -7.67 -4.12
C PHE A 120 -3.48 -8.30 -5.16
N ILE A 121 -4.35 -7.50 -5.76
CA ILE A 121 -5.24 -7.92 -6.86
C ILE A 121 -4.69 -7.58 -8.24
N ALA A 122 -3.68 -6.69 -8.30
CA ALA A 122 -2.83 -6.43 -9.45
C ALA A 122 -1.50 -5.82 -8.96
N LYS A 123 -0.53 -5.63 -9.86
CA LYS A 123 0.77 -5.03 -9.53
C LYS A 123 0.56 -3.68 -8.82
N HIS A 124 1.10 -3.55 -7.60
CA HIS A 124 0.96 -2.38 -6.70
C HIS A 124 -0.49 -1.99 -6.33
N LYS A 125 -1.48 -2.87 -6.57
CA LYS A 125 -2.87 -2.66 -6.18
C LYS A 125 -3.25 -3.65 -5.07
N PRO A 126 -3.15 -3.24 -3.80
CA PRO A 126 -3.63 -4.07 -2.70
C PRO A 126 -5.11 -4.43 -2.88
N ALA A 127 -5.55 -5.52 -2.27
CA ALA A 127 -6.99 -5.75 -2.15
C ALA A 127 -7.62 -4.59 -1.35
N ILE A 128 -8.71 -4.03 -1.87
CA ILE A 128 -9.47 -2.98 -1.18
C ILE A 128 -10.96 -3.28 -1.20
N LEU A 129 -11.69 -2.71 -0.24
CA LEU A 129 -13.13 -2.60 -0.27
C LEU A 129 -13.52 -1.17 0.10
N PHE A 130 -14.28 -0.49 -0.77
CA PHE A 130 -14.70 0.89 -0.51
C PHE A 130 -16.07 0.92 0.19
N GLU A 131 -16.10 1.54 1.37
CA GLU A 131 -17.25 1.57 2.26
C GLU A 131 -18.07 2.85 2.11
N ALA A 132 -19.11 2.80 1.26
CA ALA A 132 -19.96 3.96 0.98
C ALA A 132 -20.61 4.58 2.23
N HIS A 133 -20.88 3.77 3.25
CA HIS A 133 -21.46 4.23 4.50
C HIS A 133 -20.44 4.91 5.43
N ILE A 134 -19.17 4.53 5.32
CA ILE A 134 -18.06 5.22 5.99
C ILE A 134 -17.79 6.54 5.29
N PHE A 135 -17.80 6.55 3.95
CA PHE A 135 -17.63 7.78 3.17
C PHE A 135 -18.73 8.80 3.46
N SER A 136 -19.98 8.35 3.49
CA SER A 136 -21.13 9.15 3.94
C SER A 136 -20.90 9.76 5.31
N ARG A 137 -20.52 8.94 6.31
CA ARG A 137 -20.26 9.43 7.68
C ARG A 137 -19.12 10.44 7.74
N LEU A 138 -17.99 10.16 7.09
CA LEU A 138 -16.79 10.98 7.16
C LEU A 138 -16.93 12.30 6.39
N THR A 139 -17.74 12.33 5.33
CA THR A 139 -18.09 13.54 4.59
C THR A 139 -19.33 14.25 5.15
N GLN A 140 -19.77 13.87 6.36
CA GLN A 140 -20.93 14.46 7.03
C GLN A 140 -22.19 14.44 6.17
N HIS A 141 -22.37 13.36 5.40
CA HIS A 141 -23.50 13.09 4.53
C HIS A 141 -23.62 14.03 3.33
N GLN A 142 -22.57 14.81 3.02
CA GLN A 142 -22.58 15.81 1.95
C GLN A 142 -22.94 15.22 0.57
N TYR A 143 -22.59 13.96 0.31
CA TYR A 143 -22.71 13.35 -1.02
C TYR A 143 -23.85 12.32 -1.15
N ASP A 144 -24.68 12.14 -0.13
CA ASP A 144 -25.70 11.08 -0.10
C ASP A 144 -26.73 11.16 -1.23
N GLU A 145 -27.24 12.37 -1.52
CA GLU A 145 -28.26 12.55 -2.57
C GLU A 145 -27.67 12.54 -3.98
N ALA A 146 -26.53 13.21 -4.17
CA ALA A 146 -25.92 13.37 -5.48
C ALA A 146 -25.15 12.11 -5.94
N TYR A 147 -24.61 11.32 -5.00
CA TYR A 147 -23.77 10.14 -5.28
C TYR A 147 -24.18 8.92 -4.44
N PRO A 148 -25.43 8.42 -4.54
CA PRO A 148 -25.93 7.32 -3.72
C PRO A 148 -25.20 5.98 -3.94
N HIS A 149 -24.44 5.84 -5.04
CA HIS A 149 -23.56 4.69 -5.31
C HIS A 149 -22.22 4.74 -4.57
N LEU A 150 -21.81 5.94 -4.11
CA LEU A 150 -20.57 6.17 -3.36
C LEU A 150 -20.81 6.59 -1.91
N SER A 151 -21.98 7.15 -1.59
CA SER A 151 -22.32 7.68 -0.28
C SER A 151 -23.71 7.19 0.13
N SER A 152 -23.80 6.39 1.19
CA SER A 152 -25.06 5.84 1.67
C SER A 152 -25.07 5.75 3.19
N ARG A 153 -26.01 6.42 3.88
CA ARG A 153 -26.09 6.42 5.35
C ARG A 153 -26.18 5.04 5.99
N LYS A 154 -26.72 4.07 5.25
CA LYS A 154 -26.85 2.67 5.70
C LYS A 154 -25.81 1.82 5.00
N TRP A 155 -25.31 0.83 5.73
CA TRP A 155 -24.54 -0.24 5.12
C TRP A 155 -25.38 -0.92 4.04
N ASN A 156 -24.85 -0.95 2.80
CA ASN A 156 -25.55 -1.48 1.65
C ASN A 156 -24.61 -2.38 0.83
N PRO A 157 -24.73 -3.72 0.98
CA PRO A 157 -23.82 -4.65 0.33
C PRO A 157 -23.97 -4.68 -1.19
N LYS A 158 -25.08 -4.18 -1.74
CA LYS A 158 -25.31 -4.15 -3.20
C LYS A 158 -24.41 -3.13 -3.92
N LEU A 159 -23.76 -2.24 -3.19
CA LEU A 159 -22.86 -1.23 -3.76
C LEU A 159 -21.46 -1.79 -4.09
N TYR A 160 -21.05 -2.86 -3.42
CA TYR A 160 -19.76 -3.50 -3.69
C TYR A 160 -19.74 -4.11 -5.09
N LYS A 161 -18.60 -3.93 -5.76
CA LYS A 161 -18.28 -4.47 -7.09
C LYS A 161 -17.16 -5.51 -7.03
N GLY A 162 -16.29 -5.39 -6.02
CA GLY A 162 -15.19 -6.30 -5.78
C GLY A 162 -14.03 -6.16 -6.78
N GLY A 163 -12.86 -6.65 -6.37
CA GLY A 163 -11.65 -6.65 -7.21
C GLY A 163 -11.28 -5.26 -7.70
N LEU A 164 -10.87 -5.15 -8.98
CA LEU A 164 -10.42 -3.87 -9.54
C LEU A 164 -11.52 -2.81 -9.63
N LYS A 165 -12.80 -3.21 -9.63
CA LYS A 165 -13.93 -2.26 -9.70
C LYS A 165 -14.11 -1.47 -8.40
N GLU A 166 -13.55 -1.93 -7.27
CA GLU A 166 -13.49 -1.11 -6.05
C GLU A 166 -12.54 0.09 -6.22
N TYR A 167 -11.49 -0.03 -7.05
CA TYR A 167 -10.64 1.11 -7.38
C TYR A 167 -11.36 2.13 -8.24
N ASP A 168 -12.26 1.72 -9.14
CA ASP A 168 -13.06 2.66 -9.91
C ASP A 168 -13.96 3.49 -8.99
N ARG A 169 -14.61 2.85 -8.00
CA ARG A 169 -15.41 3.53 -6.97
C ARG A 169 -14.56 4.47 -6.11
N LEU A 170 -13.40 4.00 -5.65
CA LEU A 170 -12.49 4.81 -4.85
C LEU A 170 -12.00 6.02 -5.64
N ALA A 171 -11.62 5.85 -6.91
CA ALA A 171 -11.17 6.93 -7.77
C ALA A 171 -12.26 8.00 -7.95
N GLU A 172 -13.51 7.59 -8.17
CA GLU A 172 -14.64 8.52 -8.26
C GLU A 172 -14.86 9.27 -6.94
N ALA A 173 -14.81 8.57 -5.79
CA ALA A 173 -14.94 9.20 -4.48
C ALA A 173 -13.78 10.17 -4.17
N LYS A 174 -12.56 9.89 -4.63
CA LYS A 174 -11.40 10.78 -4.45
C LYS A 174 -11.59 12.13 -5.14
N LEU A 175 -12.32 12.18 -6.26
CA LEU A 175 -12.65 13.44 -6.94
C LEU A 175 -13.55 14.34 -6.09
N LEU A 176 -14.35 13.75 -5.20
CA LEU A 176 -15.25 14.48 -4.29
C LEU A 176 -14.52 14.88 -3.01
N ASN A 177 -13.81 13.94 -2.39
CA ASN A 177 -12.99 14.18 -1.20
C ASN A 177 -11.94 13.08 -1.05
N GLU A 178 -10.71 13.35 -1.50
CA GLU A 178 -9.61 12.37 -1.50
C GLU A 178 -9.32 11.80 -0.11
N THR A 179 -9.13 12.66 0.89
CA THR A 179 -8.76 12.22 2.25
C THR A 179 -9.82 11.30 2.84
N GLU A 180 -11.09 11.68 2.78
CA GLU A 180 -12.17 10.87 3.35
C GLU A 180 -12.46 9.62 2.50
N ALA A 181 -12.23 9.67 1.19
CA ALA A 181 -12.34 8.49 0.33
C ALA A 181 -11.30 7.42 0.68
N LEU A 182 -10.03 7.81 0.83
CA LEU A 182 -8.96 6.89 1.21
C LEU A 182 -9.17 6.30 2.60
N LYS A 183 -9.67 7.10 3.56
CA LYS A 183 -10.05 6.64 4.90
C LYS A 183 -11.23 5.66 4.89
N SER A 184 -12.10 5.76 3.88
CA SER A 184 -13.31 4.95 3.74
C SER A 184 -13.08 3.62 3.01
N ALA A 185 -11.84 3.29 2.64
CA ALA A 185 -11.51 1.97 2.11
C ALA A 185 -10.77 1.12 3.14
N SER A 186 -10.98 -0.20 3.13
CA SER A 186 -10.07 -1.18 3.72
C SER A 186 -8.92 -1.47 2.77
N TRP A 187 -7.74 -1.81 3.30
CA TRP A 187 -6.53 -1.97 2.51
C TRP A 187 -5.74 -3.23 2.83
N GLY A 188 -5.28 -3.89 1.76
CA GLY A 188 -4.31 -4.97 1.80
C GLY A 188 -4.85 -6.27 2.39
N LYS A 189 -3.92 -7.18 2.66
CA LYS A 189 -4.14 -8.54 3.16
C LYS A 189 -5.00 -8.58 4.42
N PHE A 190 -4.78 -7.65 5.34
CA PHE A 190 -5.43 -7.56 6.64
C PHE A 190 -6.60 -6.57 6.68
N GLN A 191 -7.02 -6.05 5.52
CA GLN A 191 -8.20 -5.20 5.37
C GLN A 191 -8.32 -4.08 6.43
N ILE A 192 -7.20 -3.43 6.79
CA ILE A 192 -7.21 -2.33 7.76
C ILE A 192 -7.95 -1.15 7.13
N MET A 193 -8.97 -0.65 7.80
CA MET A 193 -9.69 0.55 7.37
C MET A 193 -8.76 1.77 7.38
N GLY A 194 -8.79 2.57 6.32
CA GLY A 194 -7.93 3.74 6.17
C GLY A 194 -8.08 4.75 7.30
N PHE A 195 -9.26 4.92 7.89
CA PHE A 195 -9.44 5.80 9.06
C PHE A 195 -8.62 5.37 10.29
N ASN A 196 -8.10 4.14 10.32
CA ASN A 196 -7.20 3.64 11.37
C ASN A 196 -5.71 3.88 11.07
N TYR A 197 -5.35 4.68 10.06
CA TYR A 197 -3.95 4.87 9.65
C TYR A 197 -3.01 5.25 10.81
N GLN A 198 -3.48 6.06 11.77
CA GLN A 198 -2.69 6.44 12.96
C GLN A 198 -2.44 5.26 13.89
N LEU A 199 -3.46 4.42 14.12
CA LEU A 199 -3.33 3.19 14.90
C LEU A 199 -2.42 2.19 14.18
N ALA A 200 -2.40 2.20 12.85
CA ALA A 200 -1.48 1.43 12.03
C ALA A 200 -0.06 2.02 11.97
N GLY A 201 0.24 3.09 12.72
CA GLY A 201 1.59 3.65 12.85
C GLY A 201 1.94 4.77 11.86
N PHE A 202 0.97 5.29 11.10
CA PHE A 202 1.22 6.29 10.06
C PHE A 202 0.80 7.70 10.48
N LYS A 203 1.57 8.70 10.05
CA LYS A 203 1.26 10.12 10.31
C LYS A 203 0.16 10.67 9.41
N THR A 204 0.07 10.15 8.19
CA THR A 204 -0.92 10.57 7.19
C THR A 204 -1.57 9.34 6.54
N ILE A 205 -2.77 9.53 6.01
CA ILE A 205 -3.46 8.51 5.21
C ILE A 205 -2.65 8.14 3.95
N ASN A 206 -1.95 9.10 3.36
CA ASN A 206 -1.16 8.87 2.15
C ASN A 206 0.06 7.98 2.44
N ASP A 207 0.73 8.17 3.57
CA ASP A 207 1.84 7.29 3.99
C ASP A 207 1.34 5.86 4.21
N PHE A 208 0.16 5.71 4.82
CA PHE A 208 -0.47 4.41 5.00
C PHE A 208 -0.79 3.74 3.66
N VAL A 209 -1.45 4.44 2.74
CA VAL A 209 -1.78 3.91 1.41
C VAL A 209 -0.51 3.54 0.63
N ALA A 210 0.53 4.38 0.68
CA ALA A 210 1.81 4.08 0.04
C ALA A 210 2.43 2.79 0.59
N ALA A 211 2.41 2.59 1.91
CA ALA A 211 2.87 1.35 2.52
C ALA A 211 2.02 0.14 2.10
N MET A 212 0.69 0.28 2.03
CA MET A 212 -0.20 -0.81 1.61
C MET A 212 0.05 -1.21 0.16
N CYS A 213 0.47 -0.27 -0.70
CA CYS A 213 0.83 -0.52 -2.10
C CYS A 213 2.25 -1.10 -2.29
N ASN A 214 3.10 -1.04 -1.26
CA ASN A 214 4.51 -1.39 -1.36
C ASN A 214 4.77 -2.90 -1.34
N SER A 215 4.36 -3.60 -0.28
CA SER A 215 4.64 -5.03 -0.10
C SER A 215 3.69 -5.69 0.90
N GLU A 216 3.61 -7.03 0.88
CA GLU A 216 2.87 -7.78 1.92
C GLU A 216 3.48 -7.57 3.31
N GLU A 217 4.81 -7.42 3.37
CA GLU A 217 5.51 -7.10 4.61
C GLU A 217 5.04 -5.76 5.18
N ALA A 218 4.95 -4.70 4.36
CA ALA A 218 4.46 -3.41 4.81
C ALA A 218 3.00 -3.49 5.30
N GLN A 219 2.16 -4.31 4.63
CA GLN A 219 0.80 -4.60 5.08
C GLN A 219 0.78 -5.33 6.44
N LEU A 220 1.67 -6.30 6.64
CA LEU A 220 1.83 -6.98 7.94
C LEU A 220 2.29 -6.03 9.03
N MET A 221 3.27 -5.17 8.77
CA MET A 221 3.80 -4.25 9.79
C MET A 221 2.77 -3.19 10.20
N ALA A 222 1.91 -2.75 9.28
CA ALA A 222 0.76 -1.91 9.62
C ALA A 222 -0.25 -2.64 10.51
N PHE A 223 -0.50 -3.92 10.23
CA PHE A 223 -1.37 -4.76 11.04
C PHE A 223 -0.80 -5.02 12.44
N VAL A 224 0.51 -5.25 12.54
CA VAL A 224 1.23 -5.36 13.82
C VAL A 224 1.08 -4.09 14.64
N SER A 225 1.34 -2.93 14.04
CA SER A 225 1.18 -1.62 14.69
C SER A 225 -0.26 -1.41 15.18
N PHE A 226 -1.23 -1.78 14.34
CA PHE A 226 -2.64 -1.75 14.69
C PHE A 226 -2.97 -2.61 15.93
N ILE A 227 -2.52 -3.87 15.96
CA ILE A 227 -2.69 -4.73 17.15
C ILE A 227 -2.03 -4.09 18.38
N GLN A 228 -0.81 -3.59 18.23
CA GLN A 228 -0.03 -3.01 19.32
C GLN A 228 -0.72 -1.78 19.93
N ALA A 229 -1.41 -0.97 19.12
CA ALA A 229 -2.21 0.15 19.58
C ALA A 229 -3.48 -0.28 20.36
N HIS A 230 -3.95 -1.52 20.20
CA HIS A 230 -5.13 -2.07 20.86
C HIS A 230 -4.78 -2.98 22.05
N LYS A 231 -4.58 -2.40 23.23
CA LYS A 231 -4.15 -3.12 24.46
C LYS A 231 -4.91 -4.43 24.75
N SER A 232 -6.25 -4.43 24.64
CA SER A 232 -7.07 -5.63 24.89
C SER A 232 -6.85 -6.72 23.84
N MET A 233 -6.67 -6.33 22.57
CA MET A 233 -6.40 -7.23 21.46
C MET A 233 -4.99 -7.82 21.58
N LEU A 234 -3.99 -6.97 21.86
CA LEU A 234 -2.61 -7.38 22.11
C LEU A 234 -2.52 -8.38 23.27
N GLN A 235 -3.17 -8.08 24.41
CA GLN A 235 -3.15 -8.97 25.56
C GLN A 235 -3.84 -10.31 25.27
N ALA A 236 -4.94 -10.29 24.51
CA ALA A 236 -5.60 -11.52 24.08
C ALA A 236 -4.67 -12.37 23.20
N LEU A 237 -3.95 -11.75 22.26
CA LEU A 237 -3.00 -12.46 21.41
C LEU A 237 -1.85 -13.08 22.22
N ARG A 238 -1.27 -12.32 23.17
CA ARG A 238 -0.21 -12.79 24.07
C ARG A 238 -0.63 -13.96 24.94
N ASN A 239 -1.90 -13.97 25.36
CA ASN A 239 -2.46 -15.04 26.20
C ASN A 239 -3.04 -16.20 25.37
N HIS A 240 -2.92 -16.16 24.05
CA HIS A 240 -3.60 -17.08 23.11
C HIS A 240 -5.11 -17.20 23.37
N ASP A 241 -5.74 -16.12 23.85
CA ASP A 241 -7.19 -16.01 24.02
C ASP A 241 -7.83 -15.70 22.67
N TRP A 242 -7.95 -16.73 21.83
CA TRP A 242 -8.42 -16.61 20.45
C TRP A 242 -9.85 -16.08 20.35
N ALA A 243 -10.71 -16.38 21.32
CA ALA A 243 -12.07 -15.87 21.37
C ALA A 243 -12.09 -14.36 21.63
N LYS A 244 -11.32 -13.88 22.62
CA LYS A 244 -11.22 -12.46 22.90
C LYS A 244 -10.50 -11.70 21.78
N PHE A 245 -9.44 -12.27 21.20
CA PHE A 245 -8.76 -11.69 20.04
C PHE A 245 -9.74 -11.53 18.87
N ALA A 246 -10.42 -12.61 18.48
CA ALA A 246 -11.39 -12.60 17.39
C ALA A 246 -12.54 -11.62 17.65
N LYS A 247 -13.03 -11.51 18.88
CA LYS A 247 -14.06 -10.52 19.25
C LYS A 247 -13.55 -9.08 19.10
N CYS A 248 -12.31 -8.81 19.52
CA CYS A 248 -11.71 -7.47 19.39
C CYS A 248 -11.53 -7.07 17.92
N TYR A 249 -11.15 -8.01 17.06
CA TYR A 249 -10.81 -7.72 15.66
C TYR A 249 -12.01 -7.85 14.71
N ASN A 250 -12.73 -8.98 14.75
CA ASN A 250 -13.87 -9.28 13.88
C ASN A 250 -15.23 -8.80 14.43
N GLY A 251 -15.26 -8.29 15.67
CA GLY A 251 -16.46 -7.79 16.32
C GLY A 251 -17.33 -8.88 16.98
N PRO A 252 -18.51 -8.51 17.51
CA PRO A 252 -19.33 -9.39 18.34
C PRO A 252 -19.86 -10.64 17.60
N ALA A 253 -19.90 -10.61 16.27
CA ALA A 253 -20.35 -11.72 15.44
C ALA A 253 -19.25 -12.77 15.14
N TYR A 254 -18.04 -12.64 15.71
CA TYR A 254 -16.89 -13.49 15.38
C TYR A 254 -17.19 -15.00 15.48
N ALA A 255 -17.96 -15.41 16.49
CA ALA A 255 -18.28 -16.81 16.77
C ALA A 255 -19.11 -17.44 15.64
N LYS A 256 -19.97 -16.67 14.97
CA LYS A 256 -20.78 -17.15 13.83
C LYS A 256 -19.89 -17.62 12.67
N ASN A 257 -18.74 -16.98 12.48
CA ASN A 257 -17.77 -17.29 11.44
C ASN A 257 -16.62 -18.20 11.93
N ARG A 258 -16.70 -18.65 13.19
CA ARG A 258 -15.73 -19.53 13.87
C ARG A 258 -14.30 -19.02 13.85
N TYR A 259 -14.10 -17.70 13.91
CA TYR A 259 -12.76 -17.09 13.88
C TYR A 259 -11.87 -17.61 15.02
N ASP A 260 -12.44 -17.74 16.22
CA ASP A 260 -11.80 -18.32 17.39
C ASP A 260 -11.26 -19.74 17.16
N SER A 261 -12.11 -20.64 16.67
CA SER A 261 -11.73 -22.03 16.39
C SER A 261 -10.70 -22.12 15.27
N LYS A 262 -10.81 -21.26 14.26
CA LYS A 262 -9.87 -21.20 13.13
C LYS A 262 -8.49 -20.71 13.58
N LEU A 263 -8.44 -19.64 14.37
CA LEU A 263 -7.20 -19.12 14.96
C LEU A 263 -6.51 -20.17 15.82
N ALA A 264 -7.26 -20.84 16.70
CA ALA A 264 -6.72 -21.91 17.53
C ALA A 264 -6.15 -23.07 16.70
N ALA A 265 -6.85 -23.49 15.64
CA ALA A 265 -6.39 -24.56 14.76
C ALA A 265 -5.15 -24.16 13.95
N ALA A 266 -5.14 -22.96 13.39
CA ALA A 266 -4.00 -22.41 12.64
C ALA A 266 -2.77 -22.27 13.55
N TYR A 267 -2.95 -21.87 14.81
CA TYR A 267 -1.88 -21.81 15.80
C TYR A 267 -1.25 -23.18 16.05
N GLN A 268 -2.06 -24.20 16.28
CA GLN A 268 -1.57 -25.58 16.47
C GLN A 268 -0.85 -26.11 15.23
N GLN A 269 -1.28 -25.72 14.03
CA GLN A 269 -0.60 -26.06 12.78
C GLN A 269 0.75 -25.34 12.67
N ALA A 270 0.80 -24.05 12.99
CA ALA A 270 1.99 -23.23 12.91
C ALA A 270 3.07 -23.63 13.93
N LEU A 271 2.70 -24.17 15.10
CA LEU A 271 3.64 -24.74 16.07
C LEU A 271 4.37 -26.00 15.56
N ARG A 272 3.83 -26.69 14.55
CA ARG A 272 4.36 -27.93 14.00
C ARG A 272 5.21 -27.74 12.75
N ALA A 273 5.29 -26.51 12.23
CA ALA A 273 5.88 -26.16 10.94
C ALA A 273 7.21 -25.42 11.10
#